data_AF-A0A2S9J7Y4-F1
#
_entry.id   AF-A0A2S9J7Y4-F1
#
_cell.length_a   1.000
_cell.length_b   1.000
_cell.length_c   1.000
_cell.angle_alpha   90.00
_cell.angle_beta   90.00
_cell.angle_gamma   90.00
#
_symmetry.space_group_name_H-M   'P 1'
#
loop_
_entity.id
_entity.type
_entity.pdbx_description
1 polymer ?
#
loop_
_entity_poly.entity_id
_entity_poly.type
_entity_poly.pdbx_seq_one_letter_code
_entity_poly.pdbx_strand_id
1 'polypeptide(L)'
;MGIEPLEPGWRTFRIQPQLADLEYAKIRFPTIKGYIDAAYRQSANGLEAQLSIPANTVAEIYLPRKNKSGKPVLRVNGKEQEYELRQNWIKLPDLGTGNKEIVVVYHP
;
A
#
# COMPACT_ATOMS: atom_id res chain seq x y z
N MET A 1 -7.61 6.46 -6.89
CA MET A 1 -7.31 5.52 -5.77
C MET A 1 -6.16 4.57 -6.07
N GLY A 2 -5.73 4.39 -7.33
CA GLY A 2 -4.46 3.72 -7.63
C GLY A 2 -4.52 2.19 -7.66
N ILE A 3 -5.67 1.61 -7.97
CA ILE A 3 -5.82 0.14 -8.09
C ILE A 3 -5.93 -0.18 -9.57
N GLU A 4 -5.03 -1.00 -10.09
CA GLU A 4 -5.01 -1.40 -11.50
C GLU A 4 -4.57 -2.86 -11.68
N PRO A 5 -5.14 -3.61 -12.63
CA PRO A 5 -4.68 -4.96 -12.93
C PRO A 5 -3.33 -4.91 -13.66
N LEU A 6 -2.42 -5.81 -13.30
CA LEU A 6 -1.15 -6.02 -14.00
C LEU A 6 -1.20 -7.26 -14.90
N GLU A 7 -2.03 -8.24 -14.54
CA GLU A 7 -2.24 -9.46 -15.32
C GLU A 7 -3.74 -9.73 -15.57
N PRO A 8 -4.09 -10.44 -16.66
CA PRO A 8 -5.46 -10.85 -16.93
C PRO A 8 -6.10 -11.59 -15.75
N GLY A 9 -7.39 -11.36 -15.56
CA GLY A 9 -8.16 -12.02 -14.50
C GLY A 9 -7.74 -11.63 -13.07
N TRP A 10 -7.04 -10.50 -12.91
CA TRP A 10 -6.62 -9.98 -11.60
C TRP A 10 -5.68 -10.92 -10.83
N ARG A 11 -4.90 -11.75 -11.53
CA ARG A 11 -3.88 -12.61 -10.89
C ARG A 11 -2.86 -11.77 -10.12
N THR A 12 -2.42 -10.69 -10.73
CA THR A 12 -1.58 -9.67 -10.12
C THR A 12 -2.16 -8.29 -10.38
N PHE A 13 -2.08 -7.41 -9.38
CA PHE A 13 -2.58 -6.04 -9.46
C PHE A 13 -1.69 -5.10 -8.67
N ARG A 14 -1.75 -3.81 -9.00
CA ARG A 14 -1.02 -2.76 -8.29
C ARG A 14 -1.95 -1.96 -7.39
N ILE A 15 -1.42 -1.58 -6.22
CA ILE A 15 -1.99 -0.59 -5.31
C ILE A 15 -0.99 0.57 -5.16
N GLN A 16 -1.33 1.74 -5.70
CA GLN A 16 -0.51 2.95 -5.72
C GLN A 16 -1.36 4.21 -5.45
N PRO A 17 -1.80 4.43 -4.19
CA PRO A 17 -2.70 5.54 -3.86
C PRO A 17 -2.02 6.90 -4.06
N GLN A 18 -2.75 7.81 -4.70
CA GLN A 18 -2.38 9.22 -4.82
C GLN A 18 -3.09 10.00 -3.71
N LEU A 19 -2.47 10.07 -2.52
CA LEU A 19 -3.10 10.73 -1.37
C LEU A 19 -2.94 12.26 -1.39
N ALA A 20 -1.84 12.77 -1.96
CA ALA A 20 -1.50 14.20 -1.89
C ALA A 20 -1.65 14.72 -0.44
N ASP A 21 -2.51 15.72 -0.23
CA ASP A 21 -2.77 16.32 1.09
C ASP A 21 -3.91 15.64 1.88
N LEU A 22 -4.56 14.60 1.33
CA LEU A 22 -5.63 13.88 2.01
C LEU A 22 -5.08 13.15 3.25
N GLU A 23 -5.70 13.39 4.40
CA GLU A 23 -5.40 12.69 5.65
C GLU A 23 -6.00 11.28 5.70
N TYR A 24 -7.09 11.04 4.97
CA TYR A 24 -7.78 9.76 4.95
C TYR A 24 -8.36 9.45 3.57
N ALA A 25 -8.27 8.18 3.17
CA ALA A 25 -8.89 7.67 1.96
C ALA A 25 -9.28 6.21 2.16
N LYS A 26 -10.46 5.81 1.67
CA LYS A 26 -10.90 4.41 1.67
C LYS A 26 -11.59 4.06 0.37
N ILE A 27 -11.34 2.85 -0.13
CA ILE A 27 -11.99 2.29 -1.30
C ILE A 27 -12.27 0.81 -1.07
N ARG A 28 -13.41 0.37 -1.61
CA ARG A 28 -13.73 -1.04 -1.85
C ARG A 28 -13.89 -1.22 -3.35
N PHE A 29 -13.00 -1.99 -3.97
CA PHE A 29 -12.93 -2.15 -5.42
C PHE A 29 -13.33 -3.57 -5.82
N PRO A 30 -14.39 -3.75 -6.64
CA PRO A 30 -14.81 -5.08 -7.07
C PRO A 30 -13.90 -5.64 -8.17
N THR A 31 -13.52 -6.91 -8.05
CA THR A 31 -12.80 -7.67 -9.09
C THR A 31 -13.45 -9.04 -9.32
N ILE A 32 -13.03 -9.75 -10.36
CA ILE A 32 -13.47 -11.13 -10.61
C ILE A 32 -12.97 -12.13 -9.53
N LYS A 33 -11.97 -11.74 -8.73
CA LYS A 33 -11.39 -12.57 -7.65
C LYS A 33 -11.96 -12.22 -6.27
N GLY A 34 -12.84 -11.23 -6.18
CA GLY A 34 -13.37 -10.69 -4.93
C GLY A 34 -13.09 -9.21 -4.77
N TYR A 35 -13.35 -8.67 -3.58
CA TYR A 35 -13.14 -7.26 -3.28
C TYR A 35 -11.70 -6.99 -2.83
N ILE A 36 -11.10 -5.96 -3.41
CA ILE A 36 -9.91 -5.32 -2.87
C ILE A 36 -10.39 -4.19 -1.96
N ASP A 37 -10.14 -4.29 -0.67
CA ASP A 37 -10.37 -3.19 0.27
C ASP A 37 -9.05 -2.49 0.56
N ALA A 38 -9.05 -1.17 0.53
CA ALA A 38 -7.88 -0.37 0.89
C ALA A 38 -8.33 0.86 1.67
N ALA A 39 -7.73 1.07 2.84
CA ALA A 39 -7.90 2.27 3.65
C ALA A 39 -6.52 2.83 4.01
N TYR A 40 -6.41 4.15 4.02
CA TYR A 40 -5.18 4.88 4.28
C TYR A 40 -5.45 5.99 5.29
N ARG A 41 -4.49 6.20 6.20
CA ARG A 41 -4.43 7.36 7.07
C ARG A 41 -3.04 7.96 6.98
N GLN A 42 -2.96 9.23 6.64
CA GLN A 42 -1.72 9.98 6.46
C GLN A 42 -1.60 11.04 7.55
N SER A 43 -0.38 11.19 8.10
CA SER A 43 -0.04 12.25 9.05
C SER A 43 1.32 12.87 8.68
N ALA A 44 1.78 13.83 9.47
CA ALA A 44 3.14 14.37 9.32
C ALA A 44 4.23 13.32 9.62
N ASN A 45 3.93 12.38 10.52
CA ASN A 45 4.90 11.43 11.08
C ASN A 45 4.86 10.06 10.39
N GLY A 46 3.91 9.84 9.46
CA GLY A 46 3.78 8.52 8.85
C GLY A 46 2.53 8.32 8.01
N LEU A 47 2.37 7.08 7.58
CA LEU A 47 1.23 6.59 6.82
C LEU A 47 0.86 5.20 7.33
N GLU A 48 -0.43 5.00 7.61
CA GLU A 48 -1.02 3.71 7.93
C GLU A 48 -1.88 3.25 6.76
N ALA A 49 -1.80 1.98 6.40
CA ALA A 49 -2.65 1.36 5.39
C ALA A 49 -3.23 0.04 5.89
N GLN A 50 -4.51 -0.17 5.63
CA GLN A 50 -5.20 -1.44 5.86
C GLN A 50 -5.69 -1.96 4.51
N LEU A 51 -5.16 -3.10 4.10
CA LEU A 51 -5.46 -3.70 2.79
C LEU A 51 -6.10 -5.08 2.99
N SER A 52 -7.05 -5.43 2.13
CA SER A 52 -7.55 -6.79 1.98
C SER A 52 -7.27 -7.27 0.56
N ILE A 53 -6.43 -8.30 0.43
CA ILE A 53 -6.02 -8.87 -0.85
C ILE A 53 -6.81 -10.16 -1.08
N PRO A 54 -7.60 -10.27 -2.17
CA PRO A 54 -8.41 -11.45 -2.45
C PRO A 54 -7.61 -12.76 -2.56
N ALA A 55 -8.31 -13.88 -2.46
CA ALA A 55 -7.72 -15.21 -2.64
C ALA A 55 -7.16 -15.41 -4.05
N ASN A 56 -6.03 -16.12 -4.14
CA ASN A 56 -5.35 -16.44 -5.40
C ASN A 56 -4.91 -15.20 -6.20
N THR A 57 -4.50 -14.14 -5.49
CA THR A 57 -3.99 -12.90 -6.08
C THR A 57 -2.71 -12.44 -5.38
N VAL A 58 -1.93 -11.62 -6.08
CA VAL A 58 -0.72 -10.96 -5.57
C VAL A 58 -0.83 -9.45 -5.82
N ALA A 59 -0.42 -8.65 -4.83
CA ALA A 59 -0.46 -7.20 -4.90
C ALA A 59 0.97 -6.60 -4.95
N GLU A 60 1.23 -5.80 -5.97
CA GLU A 60 2.38 -4.89 -6.03
C GLU A 60 1.99 -3.57 -5.35
N ILE A 61 2.69 -3.17 -4.28
CA ILE A 61 2.26 -2.03 -3.44
C ILE A 61 3.30 -0.91 -3.46
N TYR A 62 2.82 0.30 -3.75
CA TYR A 62 3.57 1.55 -3.68
C TYR A 62 2.87 2.52 -2.75
N LEU A 63 3.48 2.87 -1.63
CA LEU A 63 2.93 3.89 -0.73
C LEU A 63 3.54 5.25 -1.03
N PRO A 64 2.74 6.33 -1.07
CA PRO A 64 3.25 7.67 -1.32
C PRO A 64 4.18 8.08 -0.17
N ARG A 65 5.26 8.75 -0.53
CA ARG A 65 6.25 9.23 0.43
C ARG A 65 6.08 10.73 0.62
N LYS A 66 5.49 11.13 1.76
CA LYS A 66 5.30 12.56 2.09
C LYS A 66 6.61 13.26 2.46
N ASN A 67 7.42 12.64 3.33
CA ASN A 67 8.75 13.17 3.67
C ASN A 67 9.83 12.58 2.75
N LYS A 68 10.46 13.43 1.92
CA LYS A 68 11.55 13.05 0.99
C LYS A 68 12.93 13.02 1.67
N SER A 69 13.02 13.45 2.91
CA SER A 69 14.20 13.35 3.76
C SER A 69 14.13 12.07 4.59
N GLY A 70 15.29 11.52 4.96
CA GLY A 70 15.39 10.36 5.85
C GLY A 70 15.00 9.01 5.24
N LYS A 71 15.24 7.94 6.00
CA LYS A 71 14.79 6.58 5.69
C LYS A 71 13.59 6.24 6.59
N PRO A 72 12.40 5.96 6.02
CA PRO A 72 11.27 5.53 6.84
C PRO A 72 11.52 4.15 7.45
N VAL A 73 10.82 3.84 8.53
CA VAL A 73 10.67 2.46 9.01
C VAL A 73 9.34 1.95 8.49
N LEU A 74 9.36 0.81 7.79
CA LEU A 74 8.17 0.17 7.26
C LEU A 74 7.91 -1.13 8.02
N ARG A 75 6.67 -1.29 8.50
CA ARG A 75 6.21 -2.51 9.16
C ARG A 75 5.00 -3.08 8.43
N VAL A 76 5.00 -4.39 8.23
CA VAL A 76 3.85 -5.15 7.74
C VAL A 76 3.44 -6.15 8.81
N ASN A 77 2.20 -6.06 9.28
CA ASN A 77 1.66 -6.88 10.37
C ASN A 77 2.57 -6.85 11.61
N GLY A 78 3.04 -5.65 11.97
CA GLY A 78 3.92 -5.40 13.11
C GLY A 78 5.41 -5.77 12.92
N LYS A 79 5.79 -6.44 11.83
CA LYS A 79 7.18 -6.82 11.56
C LYS A 79 7.85 -5.82 10.63
N GLU A 80 9.09 -5.44 10.95
CA GLU A 80 9.88 -4.61 10.04
C GLU A 80 10.16 -5.33 8.73
N GLN A 81 10.04 -4.60 7.64
CA GLN A 81 10.06 -5.13 6.29
C GLN A 81 10.94 -4.25 5.40
N GLU A 82 11.80 -4.88 4.61
CA GLU A 82 12.60 -4.20 3.60
C GLU A 82 11.70 -3.60 2.50
N TYR A 83 12.16 -2.50 1.91
CA TYR A 83 11.45 -1.77 0.86
C TYR A 83 12.44 -1.11 -0.10
N GLU A 84 11.96 -0.78 -1.30
CA GLU A 84 12.71 0.03 -2.25
C GLU A 84 12.18 1.47 -2.24
N LEU A 85 13.08 2.44 -2.11
CA LEU A 85 12.74 3.84 -2.35
C LEU A 85 12.79 4.13 -3.85
N ARG A 86 11.66 4.56 -4.39
CA ARG A 86 11.58 5.25 -5.68
C ARG A 86 11.20 6.69 -5.43
N GLN A 87 11.54 7.61 -6.34
CA GLN A 87 11.51 9.07 -6.11
C GLN A 87 10.39 9.57 -5.17
N ASN A 88 9.12 9.21 -5.44
CA ASN A 88 7.96 9.60 -4.64
C ASN A 88 7.26 8.41 -3.93
N TRP A 89 7.84 7.21 -3.99
CA TRP A 89 7.16 5.97 -3.61
C TRP A 89 8.02 5.08 -2.73
N ILE A 90 7.40 4.45 -1.76
CA ILE A 90 7.95 3.32 -1.02
C ILE A 90 7.36 2.06 -1.65
N LYS A 91 8.17 1.31 -2.40
CA LYS A 91 7.75 0.03 -3.00
C LYS A 91 7.98 -1.08 -1.98
N LEU A 92 6.92 -1.79 -1.63
CA LEU A 92 7.01 -2.99 -0.80
C LEU A 92 7.31 -4.21 -1.68
N PRO A 93 7.83 -5.31 -1.10
CA PRO A 93 7.77 -6.62 -1.72
C PRO A 93 6.32 -7.00 -2.02
N ASP A 94 6.13 -7.84 -3.04
CA ASP A 94 4.81 -8.30 -3.44
C ASP A 94 4.13 -9.04 -2.28
N LEU A 95 2.88 -8.66 -1.99
CA LEU A 95 2.10 -9.24 -0.91
C LEU A 95 1.03 -10.17 -1.47
N GLY A 96 1.00 -11.41 -0.98
CA GLY A 96 -0.07 -12.36 -1.30
C GLY A 96 -1.37 -12.07 -0.54
N THR A 97 -2.35 -12.96 -0.72
CA THR A 97 -3.69 -12.93 -0.11
C THR A 97 -3.71 -12.59 1.38
N GLY A 98 -4.84 -12.01 1.80
CA GLY A 98 -5.22 -11.77 3.19
C GLY A 98 -5.12 -10.31 3.57
N ASN A 99 -5.47 -10.04 4.84
CA ASN A 99 -5.40 -8.69 5.38
C ASN A 99 -3.94 -8.30 5.66
N LYS A 100 -3.58 -7.06 5.29
CA LYS A 100 -2.27 -6.47 5.55
C LYS A 100 -2.49 -5.17 6.30
N GLU A 101 -1.88 -5.08 7.47
CA GLU A 101 -1.69 -3.82 8.19
C GLU A 101 -0.29 -3.32 7.89
N ILE A 102 -0.19 -2.13 7.32
CA ILE A 102 1.08 -1.52 6.93
C ILE A 102 1.22 -0.20 7.68
N VAL A 103 2.37 -0.02 8.33
CA VAL A 103 2.71 1.20 9.04
C VAL A 103 4.04 1.71 8.52
N VAL A 104 4.05 2.97 8.07
CA VAL A 104 5.23 3.69 7.63
C VAL A 104 5.47 4.83 8.62
N VAL A 105 6.62 4.83 9.28
CA VAL A 105 7.02 5.89 10.21
C VAL A 105 8.14 6.72 9.57
N TYR A 106 7.90 8.02 9.41
CA TYR A 106 8.90 8.97 8.93
C TYR A 106 9.76 9.44 10.10
N HIS A 107 11.08 9.36 9.94
CA HIS A 107 12.02 9.99 10.85
C HIS A 107 12.34 11.40 10.34
N PRO A 108 12.44 12.41 11.23
CA PRO A 108 12.87 13.75 10.88
C PRO A 108 14.31 13.79 10.36
#